data_AF-A0A8J7LWF4-F1
#
_entry.id   AF-A0A8J7LWF4-F1
#
_cell.length_a   1.000
_cell.length_b   1.000
_cell.length_c   1.000
_cell.angle_alpha   90.00
_cell.angle_beta   90.00
_cell.angle_gamma   90.00
#
_symmetry.space_group_name_H-M   'P 1'
#
loop_
_entity.id
_entity.type
_entity.pdbx_description
1 polymer ?
#
loop_
_entity_poly.entity_id
_entity_poly.type
_entity_poly.pdbx_seq_one_letter_code
_entity_poly.pdbx_strand_id
1 'polypeptide(L)' 'MLEVVSWQREDVRAKVRVAVKRILRRYGYPPDLQAEAVKLVIKQAEALAKAF' A
#
# COMPACT_ATOMS: atom_id res chain seq x y z
N MET A 1 -5.52 11.40 -22.66
CA MET A 1 -4.16 11.08 -22.19
C MET A 1 -4.16 11.29 -20.70
N LEU A 2 -4.65 10.29 -19.95
CA LEU A 2 -4.85 10.41 -18.51
C LEU A 2 -3.49 10.21 -17.85
N GLU A 3 -3.06 11.20 -17.07
CA GLU A 3 -1.92 11.03 -16.17
C GLU A 3 -2.25 9.89 -15.21
N VAL A 4 -1.67 8.72 -15.46
CA VAL A 4 -1.60 7.64 -14.49
C VAL A 4 -1.08 8.25 -13.19
N VAL A 5 -1.91 8.26 -12.13
CA VAL A 5 -1.51 8.74 -10.80
C VAL A 5 -0.19 8.06 -10.48
N SER A 6 0.89 8.83 -10.59
CA SER A 6 2.25 8.30 -10.58
C SER A 6 2.51 7.62 -9.25
N TRP A 7 2.34 6.30 -9.21
CA TRP A 7 2.60 5.43 -8.07
C TRP A 7 4.06 5.56 -7.58
N GLN A 8 4.93 6.09 -8.44
CA GLN A 8 6.30 6.47 -8.12
C GLN A 8 6.40 7.58 -7.05
N ARG A 9 5.37 8.42 -6.87
CA ARG A 9 5.37 9.48 -5.84
C ARG A 9 5.34 8.86 -4.45
N GLU A 10 6.30 9.27 -3.63
CA GLU A 10 6.42 8.81 -2.25
C GLU A 10 5.16 9.12 -1.43
N ASP A 11 4.52 10.26 -1.70
CA ASP A 11 3.27 10.69 -1.03
C ASP A 11 2.12 9.70 -1.18
N VAL A 12 1.99 9.08 -2.35
CA VAL A 12 0.95 8.07 -2.63
C VAL A 12 1.24 6.81 -1.83
N ARG A 13 2.50 6.35 -1.83
CA ARG A 13 2.93 5.18 -1.06
C ARG A 13 2.78 5.40 0.44
N ALA A 14 3.08 6.61 0.94
CA ALA A 14 2.88 6.97 2.34
C ALA A 14 1.40 6.87 2.75
N LYS A 15 0.49 7.45 1.95
CA LYS A 15 -0.97 7.39 2.18
C LYS A 15 -1.48 5.94 2.21
N VAL A 16 -1.05 5.10 1.26
CA VAL A 16 -1.44 3.69 1.22
C VAL A 16 -0.93 2.93 2.45
N ARG A 17 0.33 3.14 2.87
CA ARG A 17 0.88 2.50 4.08
C ARG A 17 0.06 2.86 5.33
N VAL A 18 -0.34 4.12 5.47
CA VAL A 18 -1.18 4.56 6.60
C VAL A 18 -2.56 3.88 6.56
N ALA A 19 -3.20 3.84 5.39
CA ALA A 19 -4.49 3.19 5.21
C ALA A 19 -4.45 1.69 5.55
N VAL A 20 -3.45 0.97 5.04
CA VAL A 20 -3.26 -0.45 5.32
C VAL A 20 -3.02 -0.69 6.81
N LYS A 21 -2.14 0.07 7.46
CA LYS A 21 -1.91 -0.04 8.92
C LYS A 21 -3.20 0.19 9.71
N ARG A 22 -4.04 1.16 9.32
CA ARG A 22 -5.33 1.43 9.97
C ARG A 22 -6.29 0.24 9.85
N ILE A 23 -6.35 -0.39 8.67
CA ILE A 23 -7.17 -1.60 8.43
C ILE A 23 -6.67 -2.76 9.29
N LEU A 24 -5.37 -3.04 9.26
CA LEU A 24 -4.77 -4.13 10.03
C LEU A 24 -5.04 -3.98 11.53
N ARG A 25 -4.89 -2.77 12.08
CA ARG A 25 -5.25 -2.48 13.48
C ARG A 25 -6.73 -2.67 13.77
N ARG A 26 -7.61 -2.22 12.87
CA ARG A 26 -9.07 -2.35 13.03
C ARG A 26 -9.51 -3.81 13.14
N TYR A 27 -8.84 -4.72 12.43
CA TYR A 27 -9.15 -6.14 12.42
C TYR A 27 -8.25 -6.99 13.34
N GLY A 28 -7.49 -6.37 14.24
CA GLY A 28 -6.70 -7.08 15.25
C GLY A 28 -5.48 -7.82 14.70
N TYR A 29 -4.96 -7.42 13.54
CA TYR A 29 -3.78 -8.06 12.95
C TYR A 29 -2.53 -7.86 13.84
N PRO A 30 -1.74 -8.92 14.11
CA PRO A 30 -0.60 -8.86 15.02
C PRO A 30 0.39 -7.74 14.67
N PRO A 31 0.77 -6.87 15.62
CA PRO A 31 1.56 -5.66 15.34
C PRO A 31 2.96 -5.96 14.79
N ASP A 32 3.54 -7.09 15.19
CA ASP A 32 4.80 -7.65 14.69
C ASP A 32 4.72 -8.04 13.21
N LEU A 33 3.56 -8.50 12.74
CA LEU A 33 3.33 -8.90 11.35
C LEU A 33 2.86 -7.76 10.45
N GLN A 34 2.43 -6.62 11.01
CA GLN A 34 1.87 -5.51 10.23
C GLN A 34 2.86 -4.95 9.21
N ALA A 35 4.16 -4.93 9.54
CA ALA A 35 5.18 -4.37 8.65
C ALA A 35 5.31 -5.20 7.35
N GLU A 36 5.26 -6.52 7.45
CA GLU A 36 5.34 -7.42 6.29
C GLU A 36 4.07 -7.35 5.44
N ALA A 37 2.90 -7.37 6.08
CA ALA A 37 1.62 -7.24 5.39
C ALA A 37 1.52 -5.93 4.59
N VAL A 38 2.00 -4.82 5.15
CA VAL A 38 2.06 -3.53 4.46
C VAL A 38 2.99 -3.59 3.25
N LYS A 39 4.16 -4.23 3.35
CA LYS A 39 5.08 -4.40 2.21
C LYS A 39 4.45 -5.20 1.08
N LEU A 40 3.73 -6.28 1.42
CA LEU A 40 3.04 -7.13 0.44
C LEU A 40 1.97 -6.35 -0.34
N VAL A 41 1.12 -5.58 0.35
CA VAL A 41 0.07 -4.78 -0.32
C VAL A 41 0.67 -3.74 -1.25
N ILE A 42 1.76 -3.08 -0.84
CA ILE A 42 2.46 -2.11 -1.71
C ILE A 42 3.04 -2.80 -2.95
N LYS A 43 3.67 -3.97 -2.80
CA LYS A 43 4.19 -4.76 -3.93
C LYS A 43 3.09 -5.19 -4.90
N GLN A 44 1.93 -5.61 -4.39
CA GLN A 44 0.78 -5.97 -5.22
C GLN A 44 0.24 -4.76 -5.97
N ALA A 45 0.10 -3.61 -5.31
CA ALA A 45 -0.34 -2.39 -5.96
C ALA A 45 0.65 -1.90 -7.02
N GLU A 46 1.97 -2.04 -6.79
CA GLU A 46 3.02 -1.79 -7.80
C GLU A 46 2.89 -2.69 -9.03
N ALA A 47 2.61 -3.98 -8.81
CA ALA A 47 2.44 -4.95 -9.89
C ALA A 47 1.18 -4.65 -10.72
N LEU A 48 0.07 -4.32 -10.06
CA LEU A 48 -1.17 -3.91 -10.73
C LEU A 48 -0.96 -2.62 -11.53
N ALA A 49 -0.34 -1.59 -10.95
CA ALA A 49 -0.10 -0.33 -11.64
C ALA A 49 0.83 -0.43 -12.86
N LYS A 50 1.67 -1.49 -12.95
CA LYS A 50 2.49 -1.78 -14.14
C LYS A 50 1.75 -2.58 -15.21
N ALA A 51 0.68 -3.28 -14.82
CA ALA A 51 -0.10 -4.13 -15.71
C ALA A 51 -1.18 -3.35 -16.49
N PHE A 52 -1.48 -2.11 -16.07
CA PHE A 52 -2.39 -1.17 -16.72
C PHE A 52 -1.60 -0.01 -17.35
#